data_AF-Q8NEZ5-F1
#
_entry.id   AF-Q8NEZ5-F1
#
_cell.length_a   1.000
_cell.length_b   1.000
_cell.length_c   1.000
_cell.angle_alpha   90.00
_cell.angle_beta   90.00
_cell.angle_gamma   90.00
#
_symmetry.space_group_name_H-M   'P 1'
#
loop_
_entity.id
_entity.type
_entity.pdbx_description
1 polymer ?
#
loop_
_entity_poly.entity_id
_entity_poly.type
_entity_poly.pdbx_seq_one_letter_code
_entity_poly.pdbx_strand_id
1 'polypeptide(L)'
;MEPVGCCGECRGSSVDPRSTFVLSNLAEVVERVLTFLPAKALLRVACVCRLWRECVRRVLRTHRSVTWISAGLAEAGHLEGHCLVRVVAEELENVRILPHTVLYMADSETFISLEECRGHKRARKRTSMETALALEKLFPKQCQVLGIVTPGIVVTPMGSGSNRPQEIEIGESGFALLFPQIEGIKIQPFHFIKDPKNLTLERHQLTEVGLLDNPELRVVLVFGYNCCKVGASNYLQQVVSTFSDMNIILAGGQVDNLSSLTSEKNPLDIDASGVVGLSFSGHRIQSATVLLNEDVSDEKTAEAAMQRLKAANIPEHNTIGFMFACVGRGFQYYRAKGNVEADAFRKFFPSVPLFGFFGNGEIGCDRIVTGNFILRKCNEVKDDDLFHSYTTIMALIHLGSSK
;
A
#
# COMPACT_ATOMS: atom_id res chain seq x y z
N MET A 1 -61.94 21.05 -37.90
CA MET A 1 -61.02 20.03 -37.36
C MET A 1 -59.66 20.70 -37.26
N GLU A 2 -59.25 20.98 -36.03
CA GLU A 2 -57.99 21.67 -35.70
C GLU A 2 -56.76 20.82 -36.06
N PRO A 3 -55.63 21.45 -36.41
CA PRO A 3 -54.32 20.84 -36.24
C PRO A 3 -53.81 21.15 -34.83
N VAL A 4 -53.71 20.10 -34.01
CA VAL A 4 -53.08 20.09 -32.69
C VAL A 4 -51.56 20.10 -32.90
N GLY A 5 -50.94 21.28 -32.82
CA GLY A 5 -49.49 21.46 -32.83
C GLY A 5 -48.93 21.49 -31.42
N CYS A 6 -48.63 20.32 -30.88
CA CYS A 6 -47.92 20.15 -29.62
C CYS A 6 -46.43 20.45 -29.84
N CYS A 7 -45.96 21.64 -29.45
CA CYS A 7 -44.55 21.92 -29.23
C CYS A 7 -44.41 22.44 -27.80
N GLY A 8 -44.21 21.51 -26.87
CA GLY A 8 -43.78 21.82 -25.52
C GLY A 8 -42.38 22.42 -25.59
N GLU A 9 -42.32 23.75 -25.61
CA GLU A 9 -41.10 24.50 -25.41
C GLU A 9 -40.51 24.12 -24.05
N CYS A 10 -39.34 23.50 -24.10
CA CYS A 10 -38.51 23.28 -22.93
C CYS A 10 -38.33 24.62 -22.21
N ARG A 11 -38.97 24.76 -21.04
CA ARG A 11 -38.76 25.89 -20.12
C ARG A 11 -37.26 26.00 -19.85
N GLY A 12 -36.61 26.95 -20.52
CA GLY A 12 -35.23 27.32 -20.26
C GLY A 12 -35.12 27.72 -18.80
N SER A 13 -34.34 26.96 -18.03
CA SER A 13 -33.91 27.40 -16.72
C SER A 13 -33.14 28.71 -16.91
N SER A 14 -33.69 29.83 -16.43
CA SER A 14 -32.98 31.10 -16.41
C SER A 14 -31.83 30.99 -15.41
N VAL A 15 -30.68 30.48 -15.84
CA VAL A 15 -29.46 30.53 -15.04
C VAL A 15 -29.16 32.02 -14.80
N ASP A 16 -29.11 32.44 -13.54
CA ASP A 16 -28.81 33.83 -13.19
C ASP A 16 -27.44 34.21 -13.80
N PRO A 17 -27.35 35.21 -14.69
CA PRO A 17 -26.09 35.62 -15.31
C PRO A 17 -25.00 35.99 -14.28
N ARG A 18 -25.39 36.42 -13.07
CA ARG A 18 -24.43 36.68 -11.97
C ARG A 18 -23.76 35.40 -11.47
N SER A 19 -24.51 34.30 -11.38
CA SER A 19 -23.98 33.00 -10.95
C SER A 19 -22.95 32.46 -11.95
N THR A 20 -23.25 32.58 -13.25
CA THR A 20 -22.32 32.21 -14.32
C THR A 20 -21.07 33.08 -14.31
N PHE A 21 -21.21 34.38 -14.03
CA PHE A 21 -20.07 35.29 -13.93
C PHE A 21 -19.11 34.90 -12.79
N VAL A 22 -19.64 34.61 -11.60
CA VAL A 22 -18.85 34.17 -10.44
C VAL A 22 -18.03 32.92 -10.76
N LEU A 23 -18.67 31.87 -11.28
CA LEU A 23 -18.00 30.61 -11.61
C LEU A 23 -17.03 30.69 -12.80
N SER A 24 -17.14 31.74 -13.61
CA SER A 24 -16.27 31.96 -14.76
C SER A 24 -15.08 32.88 -14.48
N ASN A 25 -15.10 33.66 -13.40
CA ASN A 25 -14.10 34.71 -13.14
C ASN A 25 -13.45 34.62 -11.76
N LEU A 26 -14.11 34.07 -10.74
CA LEU A 26 -13.57 34.05 -9.36
C LEU A 26 -12.91 32.70 -9.05
N ALA A 27 -11.60 32.63 -9.27
CA ALA A 27 -10.79 31.43 -9.04
C ALA A 27 -10.94 30.86 -7.62
N GLU A 28 -10.98 31.71 -6.59
CA GLU A 28 -11.10 31.31 -5.19
C GLU A 28 -12.42 30.60 -4.89
N VAL A 29 -13.52 31.11 -5.44
CA VAL A 29 -14.85 30.50 -5.30
C VAL A 29 -14.88 29.15 -6.01
N VAL A 30 -14.37 29.11 -7.24
CA VAL A 30 -14.27 27.87 -8.02
C VAL A 30 -13.45 26.84 -7.26
N GLU A 31 -12.25 27.18 -6.79
CA GLU A 31 -11.40 26.26 -6.02
C GLU A 31 -12.08 25.76 -4.77
N ARG A 32 -12.72 26.66 -4.00
CA ARG A 32 -13.41 26.26 -2.79
C ARG A 32 -14.53 25.25 -3.08
N VAL A 33 -15.29 25.44 -4.16
CA VAL A 33 -16.31 24.46 -4.60
C VAL A 33 -15.65 23.15 -5.04
N LEU A 34 -14.58 23.22 -5.82
CA LEU A 34 -13.86 22.05 -6.33
C LEU A 34 -13.22 21.20 -5.22
N THR A 35 -12.79 21.78 -4.09
CA THR A 35 -12.25 21.00 -2.94
C THR A 35 -13.23 19.98 -2.34
N PHE A 36 -14.53 20.10 -2.65
CA PHE A 36 -15.55 19.14 -2.22
C PHE A 36 -15.75 17.98 -3.19
N LEU A 37 -15.17 18.03 -4.40
CA LEU A 37 -15.36 17.01 -5.43
C LEU A 37 -14.30 15.90 -5.34
N PRO A 38 -14.67 14.65 -5.65
CA PRO A 38 -13.70 13.56 -5.80
C PRO A 38 -12.82 13.75 -7.05
N ALA A 39 -11.68 13.08 -7.08
CA ALA A 39 -10.69 13.22 -8.15
C ALA A 39 -11.26 12.89 -9.53
N LYS A 40 -12.10 11.85 -9.65
CA LYS A 40 -12.78 11.51 -10.91
C LYS A 40 -13.67 12.66 -11.40
N ALA A 41 -14.43 13.28 -10.52
CA ALA A 41 -15.26 14.44 -10.86
C ALA A 41 -14.40 15.65 -11.22
N LEU A 42 -13.31 15.90 -10.47
CA LEU A 42 -12.32 16.96 -10.76
C LEU A 42 -11.75 16.84 -12.18
N LEU A 43 -11.40 15.63 -12.61
CA LEU A 43 -10.91 15.39 -13.97
C LEU A 43 -11.96 15.68 -15.04
N ARG A 44 -13.25 15.39 -14.79
CA ARG A 44 -14.34 15.73 -15.72
C ARG A 44 -14.55 17.25 -15.82
N VAL A 45 -14.56 17.95 -14.69
CA VAL A 45 -14.78 19.41 -14.65
C VAL A 45 -13.59 20.22 -15.17
N ALA A 46 -12.38 19.64 -15.20
CA ALA A 46 -11.20 20.26 -15.84
C ALA A 46 -11.35 20.50 -17.36
N CYS A 47 -12.36 19.89 -17.98
CA CYS A 47 -12.69 20.06 -19.40
C CYS A 47 -13.59 21.26 -19.68
N VAL A 48 -14.19 21.90 -18.66
CA VAL A 48 -15.18 22.98 -18.83
C VAL A 48 -14.55 24.25 -19.42
N CYS A 49 -13.49 24.77 -18.79
CA CYS A 49 -12.79 25.97 -19.28
C CYS A 49 -11.36 26.04 -18.73
N ARG A 50 -10.56 27.00 -19.21
CA ARG A 50 -9.17 27.19 -18.76
C ARG A 50 -9.07 27.48 -17.26
N LEU A 51 -9.94 28.34 -16.72
CA LEU A 51 -9.94 28.69 -15.29
C LEU A 51 -10.12 27.42 -14.44
N TRP A 52 -11.16 26.63 -14.74
CA TRP A 52 -11.47 25.41 -14.00
C TRP A 52 -10.34 24.38 -14.09
N ARG A 53 -9.71 24.25 -15.26
CA ARG A 53 -8.54 23.38 -15.43
C ARG A 53 -7.38 23.77 -14.50
N GLU A 54 -7.06 25.06 -14.40
CA GLU A 54 -6.02 25.54 -13.50
C GLU A 54 -6.41 25.37 -12.02
N CYS A 55 -7.67 25.66 -11.67
CA CYS A 55 -8.19 25.44 -10.32
C CYS A 55 -8.15 23.95 -9.93
N VAL A 56 -8.55 23.03 -10.81
CA VAL A 56 -8.43 21.57 -10.60
C VAL A 56 -6.99 21.16 -10.34
N ARG A 57 -6.03 21.65 -11.15
CA ARG A 57 -4.61 21.34 -10.94
C ARG A 57 -4.11 21.83 -9.58
N ARG A 58 -4.54 23.02 -9.14
CA ARG A 58 -4.21 23.54 -7.80
C ARG A 58 -4.81 22.67 -6.70
N VAL A 59 -6.11 22.36 -6.77
CA VAL A 59 -6.80 21.51 -5.79
C VAL A 59 -6.14 20.13 -5.69
N LEU A 60 -5.90 19.44 -6.81
CA LEU A 60 -5.24 18.12 -6.79
C LEU A 60 -3.82 18.16 -6.19
N ARG A 61 -3.10 19.28 -6.33
CA ARG A 61 -1.76 19.47 -5.71
C ARG A 61 -1.82 19.77 -4.21
N THR A 62 -2.96 20.24 -3.70
CA THR A 62 -3.15 20.48 -2.25
C THR A 62 -3.45 19.19 -1.49
N HIS A 63 -4.09 18.21 -2.14
CA HIS A 63 -4.39 16.93 -1.52
C HIS A 63 -3.14 16.03 -1.50
N ARG A 64 -2.41 16.05 -0.38
CA ARG A 64 -1.10 15.40 -0.22
C ARG A 64 -1.09 14.20 0.73
N SER A 65 -2.23 13.87 1.34
CA SER A 65 -2.33 12.76 2.30
C SER A 65 -2.57 11.44 1.58
N VAL A 66 -1.88 10.39 2.03
CA VAL A 66 -2.17 9.02 1.59
C VAL A 66 -3.60 8.65 1.99
N THR A 67 -4.29 7.99 1.07
CA THR A 67 -5.63 7.45 1.29
C THR A 67 -5.59 5.94 1.11
N TRP A 68 -6.55 5.21 1.66
CA TRP A 68 -6.65 3.77 1.44
C TRP A 68 -8.09 3.36 1.21
N ILE A 69 -8.23 2.21 0.57
CA ILE A 69 -9.47 1.47 0.43
C ILE A 69 -9.22 0.11 1.06
N SER A 70 -10.12 -0.36 1.93
CA SER A 70 -10.00 -1.65 2.61
C SER A 70 -11.25 -2.48 2.39
N ALA A 71 -11.10 -3.76 2.12
CA ALA A 71 -12.15 -4.76 2.16
C ALA A 71 -11.81 -5.78 3.25
N GLY A 72 -12.71 -5.95 4.21
CA GLY A 72 -12.61 -6.91 5.30
C GLY A 72 -13.72 -7.95 5.27
N LEU A 73 -13.92 -8.59 6.42
CA LEU A 73 -14.86 -9.71 6.58
C LEU A 73 -16.33 -9.33 6.29
N ALA A 74 -16.69 -8.06 6.45
CA ALA A 74 -18.06 -7.59 6.22
C ALA A 74 -18.43 -7.55 4.74
N GLU A 75 -17.45 -7.37 3.85
CA GLU A 75 -17.66 -7.29 2.40
C GLU A 75 -17.50 -8.65 1.68
N ALA A 76 -17.17 -9.72 2.42
CA ALA A 76 -16.97 -11.07 1.91
C ALA A 76 -18.29 -11.79 1.54
N GLY A 77 -18.22 -12.80 0.66
CA GLY A 77 -19.32 -13.74 0.43
C GLY A 77 -20.19 -13.50 -0.82
N HIS A 78 -19.71 -12.74 -1.79
CA HIS A 78 -20.36 -12.61 -3.10
C HIS A 78 -19.74 -13.59 -4.10
N LEU A 79 -20.56 -14.17 -4.98
CA LEU A 79 -20.13 -15.21 -5.94
C LEU A 79 -19.29 -14.66 -7.11
N GLU A 80 -19.37 -13.36 -7.41
CA GLU A 80 -18.70 -12.75 -8.57
C GLU A 80 -17.50 -11.89 -8.17
N GLY A 81 -16.32 -12.52 -8.20
CA GLY A 81 -15.03 -11.85 -8.05
C GLY A 81 -14.68 -11.44 -6.61
N HIS A 82 -13.40 -11.15 -6.43
CA HIS A 82 -12.81 -10.81 -5.13
C HIS A 82 -13.35 -9.50 -4.54
N CYS A 83 -13.61 -9.47 -3.24
CA CYS A 83 -14.20 -8.34 -2.51
C CYS A 83 -13.45 -7.03 -2.77
N LEU A 84 -12.11 -7.06 -2.77
CA LEU A 84 -11.27 -5.89 -3.00
C LEU A 84 -11.55 -5.22 -4.36
N VAL A 85 -11.82 -5.99 -5.42
CA VAL A 85 -12.13 -5.42 -6.75
C VAL A 85 -13.44 -4.64 -6.71
N ARG A 86 -14.47 -5.20 -6.07
CA ARG A 86 -15.77 -4.56 -5.90
C ARG A 86 -15.64 -3.29 -5.07
N VAL A 87 -15.04 -3.40 -3.89
CA VAL A 87 -14.90 -2.26 -2.95
C VAL A 87 -14.06 -1.16 -3.59
N VAL A 88 -12.97 -1.48 -4.29
CA VAL A 88 -12.16 -0.46 -5.00
C VAL A 88 -12.95 0.19 -6.12
N ALA A 89 -13.76 -0.56 -6.88
CA ALA A 89 -14.58 0.03 -7.94
C ALA A 89 -15.60 1.05 -7.42
N GLU A 90 -16.22 0.75 -6.28
CA GLU A 90 -17.19 1.61 -5.59
C GLU A 90 -16.51 2.82 -4.95
N GLU A 91 -15.50 2.58 -4.10
CA GLU A 91 -14.90 3.60 -3.26
C GLU A 91 -14.01 4.59 -4.02
N LEU A 92 -13.45 4.19 -5.17
CA LEU A 92 -12.71 5.11 -6.03
C LEU A 92 -13.57 6.28 -6.56
N GLU A 93 -14.90 6.17 -6.55
CA GLU A 93 -15.77 7.32 -6.86
C GLU A 93 -15.73 8.42 -5.79
N ASN A 94 -15.33 8.08 -4.56
CA ASN A 94 -15.28 9.01 -3.41
C ASN A 94 -13.86 9.53 -3.11
N VAL A 95 -12.83 8.93 -3.70
CA VAL A 95 -11.43 9.31 -3.47
C VAL A 95 -11.14 10.72 -4.00
N ARG A 96 -10.59 11.58 -3.14
CA ARG A 96 -10.27 12.99 -3.44
C ARG A 96 -8.86 13.23 -3.96
N ILE A 97 -7.99 12.23 -3.86
CA ILE A 97 -6.62 12.30 -4.36
C ILE A 97 -6.52 11.68 -5.76
N LEU A 98 -5.53 12.11 -6.53
CA LEU A 98 -5.13 11.39 -7.74
C LEU A 98 -3.97 10.44 -7.36
N PRO A 99 -4.18 9.11 -7.30
CA PRO A 99 -3.10 8.19 -6.99
C PRO A 99 -2.03 8.22 -8.10
N HIS A 100 -0.78 8.29 -7.66
CA HIS A 100 0.41 8.17 -8.50
C HIS A 100 1.06 6.79 -8.34
N THR A 101 1.08 6.28 -7.11
CA THR A 101 1.54 4.92 -6.79
C THR A 101 0.47 4.21 -5.97
N VAL A 102 0.25 2.92 -6.22
CA VAL A 102 -0.66 2.07 -5.47
C VAL A 102 0.07 0.84 -4.99
N LEU A 103 -0.06 0.55 -3.70
CA LEU A 103 0.31 -0.74 -3.11
C LEU A 103 -0.98 -1.43 -2.70
N TYR A 104 -1.27 -2.59 -3.25
CA TYR A 104 -2.38 -3.40 -2.77
C TYR A 104 -1.91 -4.77 -2.27
N MET A 105 -2.59 -5.28 -1.26
CA MET A 105 -2.39 -6.60 -0.69
C MET A 105 -3.75 -7.29 -0.59
N ALA A 106 -3.83 -8.55 -0.99
CA ALA A 106 -5.05 -9.36 -0.95
C ALA A 106 -4.74 -10.76 -0.42
N ASP A 107 -5.73 -11.40 0.19
CA ASP A 107 -5.59 -12.77 0.69
C ASP A 107 -5.37 -13.79 -0.44
N SER A 108 -4.68 -14.87 -0.13
CA SER A 108 -4.37 -15.92 -1.12
C SER A 108 -5.53 -16.87 -1.41
N GLU A 109 -6.41 -17.09 -0.44
CA GLU A 109 -7.43 -18.13 -0.50
C GLU A 109 -8.49 -17.83 -1.55
N THR A 110 -8.88 -16.56 -1.66
CA THR A 110 -9.96 -16.12 -2.55
C THR A 110 -9.46 -15.36 -3.78
N PHE A 111 -8.33 -14.66 -3.68
CA PHE A 111 -7.74 -13.96 -4.83
C PHE A 111 -7.21 -14.96 -5.88
N ILE A 112 -6.82 -16.16 -5.44
CA ILE A 112 -6.47 -17.29 -6.30
C ILE A 112 -7.65 -18.25 -6.31
N SER A 113 -8.73 -17.92 -7.05
CA SER A 113 -9.97 -18.73 -7.13
C SER A 113 -9.73 -20.24 -6.95
N LEU A 114 -10.10 -20.74 -5.77
CA LEU A 114 -9.90 -22.13 -5.39
C LEU A 114 -10.96 -23.03 -6.02
N GLU A 115 -12.16 -22.49 -6.28
CA GLU A 115 -13.38 -23.27 -6.53
C GLU A 115 -13.39 -23.98 -7.89
N GLU A 116 -12.78 -23.43 -8.94
CA GLU A 116 -12.88 -24.06 -10.28
C GLU A 116 -11.74 -25.03 -10.63
N CYS A 117 -10.75 -25.22 -9.75
CA CYS A 117 -9.51 -25.90 -10.14
C CYS A 117 -9.13 -27.03 -9.19
N ARG A 118 -10.03 -28.02 -9.05
CA ARG A 118 -9.64 -29.38 -8.64
C ARG A 118 -8.86 -30.03 -9.79
N GLY A 119 -7.54 -29.79 -9.86
CA GLY A 119 -6.62 -30.60 -10.67
C GLY A 119 -5.64 -29.88 -11.59
N HIS A 120 -5.77 -28.57 -11.82
CA HIS A 120 -4.92 -27.86 -12.79
C HIS A 120 -4.31 -26.58 -12.20
N LYS A 121 -3.03 -26.63 -11.79
CA LYS A 121 -2.25 -25.47 -11.31
C LYS A 121 -2.31 -24.27 -12.29
N ARG A 122 -2.45 -24.53 -13.60
CA ARG A 122 -2.54 -23.48 -14.64
C ARG A 122 -3.84 -22.67 -14.59
N ALA A 123 -4.97 -23.30 -14.27
CA ALA A 123 -6.26 -22.62 -14.30
C ALA A 123 -6.43 -21.67 -13.09
N ARG A 124 -5.96 -22.05 -11.89
CA ARG A 124 -5.88 -21.16 -10.70
C ARG A 124 -5.14 -19.84 -10.97
N LYS A 125 -4.02 -19.94 -11.71
CA LYS A 125 -3.17 -18.79 -12.04
C LYS A 125 -3.83 -17.80 -13.01
N ARG A 126 -4.63 -18.30 -13.95
CA ARG A 126 -5.35 -17.46 -14.91
C ARG A 126 -6.39 -16.58 -14.21
N THR A 127 -7.16 -17.13 -13.27
CA THR A 127 -8.19 -16.37 -12.54
C THR A 127 -7.57 -15.26 -11.69
N SER A 128 -6.46 -15.53 -11.00
CA SER A 128 -5.74 -14.50 -10.23
C SER A 128 -5.25 -13.34 -11.11
N MET A 129 -4.77 -13.63 -12.33
CA MET A 129 -4.36 -12.59 -13.28
C MET A 129 -5.56 -11.78 -13.79
N GLU A 130 -6.71 -12.42 -14.03
CA GLU A 130 -7.94 -11.72 -14.43
C GLU A 130 -8.43 -10.77 -13.31
N THR A 131 -8.39 -11.20 -12.05
CA THR A 131 -8.70 -10.37 -10.88
C THR A 131 -7.72 -9.20 -10.73
N ALA A 132 -6.41 -9.45 -10.86
CA ALA A 132 -5.39 -8.40 -10.81
C ALA A 132 -5.56 -7.38 -11.93
N LEU A 133 -5.78 -7.84 -13.17
CA LEU A 133 -6.04 -6.96 -14.32
C LEU A 133 -7.34 -6.17 -14.17
N ALA A 134 -8.38 -6.77 -13.57
CA ALA A 134 -9.62 -6.06 -13.27
C ALA A 134 -9.37 -4.94 -12.26
N LEU A 135 -8.58 -5.19 -11.21
CA LEU A 135 -8.21 -4.21 -10.20
C LEU A 135 -7.34 -3.08 -10.78
N GLU A 136 -6.30 -3.41 -11.56
CA GLU A 136 -5.42 -2.44 -12.21
C GLU A 136 -6.17 -1.47 -13.12
N LYS A 137 -7.15 -1.96 -13.88
CA LYS A 137 -7.97 -1.14 -14.80
C LYS A 137 -8.78 -0.05 -14.10
N LEU A 138 -9.01 -0.18 -12.79
CA LEU A 138 -9.75 0.82 -12.01
C LEU A 138 -8.90 2.06 -11.70
N PHE A 139 -7.58 1.92 -11.68
CA PHE A 139 -6.65 3.01 -11.39
C PHE A 139 -6.29 3.83 -12.65
N PRO A 140 -5.82 5.09 -12.50
CA PRO A 140 -5.36 5.89 -13.62
C PRO A 140 -4.25 5.18 -14.41
N LYS A 141 -4.26 5.29 -15.76
CA LYS A 141 -3.29 4.59 -16.63
C LYS A 141 -1.81 4.90 -16.37
N GLN A 142 -1.51 6.04 -15.75
CA GLN A 142 -0.15 6.47 -15.42
C GLN A 142 0.27 6.06 -14.00
N CYS A 143 -0.65 5.45 -13.25
CA CYS A 143 -0.41 5.04 -11.88
C CYS A 143 0.46 3.80 -11.83
N GLN A 144 1.50 3.85 -11.00
CA GLN A 144 2.34 2.70 -10.71
C GLN A 144 1.65 1.79 -9.68
N VAL A 145 1.10 0.67 -10.12
CA VAL A 145 0.48 -0.33 -9.25
C VAL A 145 1.47 -1.46 -8.95
N LEU A 146 1.61 -1.78 -7.66
CA LEU A 146 2.24 -2.97 -7.11
C LEU A 146 1.19 -3.76 -6.32
N GLY A 147 0.99 -5.02 -6.71
CA GLY A 147 0.05 -5.93 -6.08
C GLY A 147 0.71 -7.19 -5.56
N ILE A 148 0.48 -7.52 -4.30
CA ILE A 148 0.98 -8.76 -3.71
C ILE A 148 -0.16 -9.58 -3.10
N VAL A 149 0.02 -10.89 -3.09
CA VAL A 149 -0.94 -11.85 -2.53
C VAL A 149 -0.29 -12.54 -1.33
N THR A 150 -1.01 -12.57 -0.22
CA THR A 150 -0.48 -13.02 1.07
C THR A 150 -1.45 -13.97 1.78
N PRO A 151 -0.97 -14.84 2.68
CA PRO A 151 -1.84 -15.74 3.43
C PRO A 151 -2.94 -15.04 4.24
N GLY A 152 -2.60 -13.95 4.93
CA GLY A 152 -3.55 -13.14 5.70
C GLY A 152 -3.24 -11.65 5.58
N ILE A 153 -4.18 -10.81 6.03
CA ILE A 153 -4.15 -9.36 5.87
C ILE A 153 -4.22 -8.66 7.22
N VAL A 154 -3.43 -7.61 7.38
CA VAL A 154 -3.58 -6.63 8.46
C VAL A 154 -4.06 -5.33 7.84
N VAL A 155 -5.17 -4.79 8.35
CA VAL A 155 -5.78 -3.62 7.70
C VAL A 155 -6.51 -2.73 8.69
N THR A 156 -6.42 -1.41 8.48
CA THR A 156 -7.27 -0.41 9.13
C THR A 156 -8.51 -0.16 8.27
N PRO A 157 -9.72 -0.40 8.79
CA PRO A 157 -10.96 -0.16 8.05
C PRO A 157 -11.09 1.29 7.56
N MET A 158 -11.75 1.48 6.42
CA MET A 158 -12.02 2.79 5.83
C MET A 158 -12.73 3.76 6.78
N GLY A 159 -12.54 5.06 6.55
CA GLY A 159 -13.16 6.15 7.31
C GLY A 159 -12.11 6.98 8.04
N SER A 160 -11.70 6.54 9.24
CA SER A 160 -10.71 7.24 10.06
C SER A 160 -9.46 6.39 10.26
N GLY A 161 -8.29 7.03 10.26
CA GLY A 161 -7.03 6.38 10.67
C GLY A 161 -7.05 5.84 12.11
N SER A 162 -8.03 6.29 12.92
CA SER A 162 -8.28 5.80 14.28
C SER A 162 -9.19 4.57 14.36
N ASN A 163 -9.72 4.06 13.24
CA ASN A 163 -10.57 2.85 13.22
C ASN A 163 -9.77 1.60 13.56
N ARG A 164 -10.23 0.76 14.50
CA ARG A 164 -9.48 -0.40 15.04
C ARG A 164 -8.88 -1.26 13.91
N PRO A 165 -7.57 -1.52 13.87
CA PRO A 165 -7.00 -2.38 12.84
C PRO A 165 -7.43 -3.83 13.09
N GLN A 166 -7.47 -4.61 12.02
CA GLN A 166 -7.91 -5.99 12.03
C GLN A 166 -6.80 -6.90 11.50
N GLU A 167 -6.44 -7.89 12.29
CA GLU A 167 -5.65 -9.07 11.92
C GLU A 167 -6.61 -10.12 11.34
N ILE A 168 -6.67 -10.22 10.01
CA ILE A 168 -7.49 -11.18 9.28
C ILE A 168 -6.55 -12.30 8.81
N GLU A 169 -6.38 -13.31 9.66
CA GLU A 169 -5.50 -14.47 9.39
C GLU A 169 -6.07 -15.39 8.31
N ILE A 170 -7.41 -15.51 8.23
CA ILE A 170 -8.13 -16.39 7.32
C ILE A 170 -9.37 -15.65 6.81
N GLY A 171 -9.63 -15.76 5.51
CA GLY A 171 -10.82 -15.21 4.86
C GLY A 171 -10.54 -14.09 3.86
N GLU A 172 -11.55 -13.85 3.02
CA GLU A 172 -11.52 -12.88 1.94
C GLU A 172 -11.32 -11.45 2.46
N SER A 173 -10.19 -10.82 2.11
CA SER A 173 -9.80 -9.51 2.58
C SER A 173 -8.69 -8.89 1.73
N GLY A 174 -8.56 -7.58 1.82
CA GLY A 174 -7.47 -6.87 1.17
C GLY A 174 -7.56 -5.37 1.32
N PHE A 175 -6.55 -4.66 0.84
CA PHE A 175 -6.56 -3.21 0.80
C PHE A 175 -5.72 -2.67 -0.35
N ALA A 176 -5.96 -1.40 -0.70
CA ALA A 176 -5.16 -0.62 -1.61
C ALA A 176 -4.77 0.71 -0.96
N LEU A 177 -3.47 0.91 -0.75
CA LEU A 177 -2.89 2.19 -0.37
C LEU A 177 -2.68 3.05 -1.61
N LEU A 178 -3.24 4.25 -1.58
CA LEU A 178 -3.26 5.21 -2.67
C LEU A 178 -2.32 6.36 -2.32
N PHE A 179 -1.12 6.35 -2.90
CA PHE A 179 -0.14 7.40 -2.71
C PHE A 179 -0.30 8.47 -3.79
N PRO A 180 -0.62 9.72 -3.45
CA PRO A 180 -0.55 10.81 -4.42
C PRO A 180 0.91 11.13 -4.73
N GLN A 181 1.14 12.02 -5.71
CA GLN A 181 2.46 12.61 -5.86
C GLN A 181 2.74 13.56 -4.69
N ILE A 182 3.68 13.18 -3.82
CA ILE A 182 4.07 13.96 -2.65
C ILE A 182 5.33 14.76 -2.96
N GLU A 183 5.29 16.07 -2.74
CA GLU A 183 6.44 16.94 -3.02
C GLU A 183 7.69 16.51 -2.24
N GLY A 184 8.84 16.43 -2.90
CA GLY A 184 10.11 16.04 -2.26
C GLY A 184 10.15 14.61 -1.72
N ILE A 185 9.17 13.77 -2.08
CA ILE A 185 9.17 12.34 -1.78
C ILE A 185 8.98 11.56 -3.07
N LYS A 186 9.89 10.65 -3.34
CA LYS A 186 9.83 9.72 -4.45
C LYS A 186 9.49 8.34 -3.91
N ILE A 187 8.34 7.82 -4.34
CA ILE A 187 7.93 6.44 -4.10
C ILE A 187 8.10 5.70 -5.42
N GLN A 188 8.92 4.65 -5.45
CA GLN A 188 9.22 3.94 -6.68
C GLN A 188 9.18 2.42 -6.46
N PRO A 189 8.37 1.68 -7.24
CA PRO A 189 8.42 0.24 -7.26
C PRO A 189 9.71 -0.25 -7.92
N PHE A 190 10.21 -1.38 -7.46
CA PHE A 190 11.33 -2.09 -8.05
C PHE A 190 11.02 -3.58 -8.11
N HIS A 191 11.69 -4.28 -9.03
CA HIS A 191 11.48 -5.69 -9.25
C HIS A 191 12.73 -6.35 -9.83
N PHE A 192 13.12 -7.46 -9.22
CA PHE A 192 14.26 -8.26 -9.60
C PHE A 192 13.79 -9.70 -9.78
N ILE A 193 13.72 -10.14 -11.04
CA ILE A 193 13.42 -11.53 -11.38
C ILE A 193 14.66 -12.37 -11.15
N LYS A 194 14.51 -13.52 -10.51
CA LYS A 194 15.59 -14.51 -10.38
C LYS A 194 15.83 -15.17 -11.74
N ASP A 195 17.00 -14.94 -12.33
CA ASP A 195 17.43 -15.66 -13.52
C ASP A 195 18.05 -17.03 -13.14
N PRO A 196 17.55 -18.16 -13.68
CA PRO A 196 18.19 -19.47 -13.49
C PRO A 196 19.65 -19.54 -13.96
N LYS A 197 20.06 -18.71 -14.92
CA LYS A 197 21.40 -18.68 -15.51
C LYS A 197 22.33 -17.66 -14.87
N ASN A 198 21.79 -16.57 -14.33
CA ASN A 198 22.55 -15.54 -13.64
C ASN A 198 21.94 -15.27 -12.25
N LEU A 199 22.55 -15.87 -11.21
CA LEU A 199 22.11 -15.65 -9.84
C LEU A 199 22.61 -14.32 -9.27
N THR A 200 23.47 -13.61 -9.98
CA THR A 200 24.14 -12.41 -9.47
C THR A 200 23.28 -11.18 -9.73
N LEU A 201 22.80 -10.54 -8.67
CA LEU A 201 22.21 -9.22 -8.77
C LEU A 201 23.31 -8.21 -9.05
N GLU A 202 23.25 -7.55 -10.21
CA GLU A 202 24.28 -6.59 -10.58
C GLU A 202 24.01 -5.22 -9.93
N ARG A 203 25.09 -4.58 -9.47
CA ARG A 203 25.04 -3.28 -8.79
C ARG A 203 24.37 -2.19 -9.66
N HIS A 204 24.50 -2.28 -10.98
CA HIS A 204 23.86 -1.36 -11.91
C HIS A 204 22.33 -1.43 -11.84
N GLN A 205 21.75 -2.63 -11.69
CA GLN A 205 20.29 -2.84 -11.61
C GLN A 205 19.70 -2.16 -10.38
N LEU A 206 20.39 -2.26 -9.25
CA LEU A 206 20.02 -1.56 -8.01
C LEU A 206 20.13 -0.04 -8.15
N THR A 207 21.14 0.44 -8.86
CA THR A 207 21.36 1.88 -9.09
C THR A 207 20.27 2.47 -10.00
N GLU A 208 19.87 1.76 -11.05
CA GLU A 208 18.81 2.17 -11.99
C GLU A 208 17.46 2.39 -11.30
N VAL A 209 17.13 1.56 -10.30
CA VAL A 209 15.90 1.71 -9.52
C VAL A 209 16.05 2.64 -8.31
N GLY A 210 17.22 3.28 -8.14
CA GLY A 210 17.50 4.22 -7.06
C GLY A 210 17.66 3.56 -5.68
N LEU A 211 17.98 2.28 -5.62
CA LEU A 211 18.26 1.54 -4.38
C LEU A 211 19.73 1.63 -3.96
N LEU A 212 20.63 2.01 -4.86
CA LEU A 212 22.02 2.35 -4.58
C LEU A 212 22.34 3.77 -5.05
N ASP A 213 23.43 4.33 -4.52
CA ASP A 213 23.92 5.69 -4.80
C ASP A 213 22.84 6.79 -4.68
N ASN A 214 21.85 6.53 -3.83
CA ASN A 214 20.72 7.41 -3.57
C ASN A 214 20.80 7.95 -2.13
N PRO A 215 21.35 9.16 -1.90
CA PRO A 215 21.48 9.75 -0.57
C PRO A 215 20.13 10.11 0.06
N GLU A 216 19.05 10.12 -0.71
CA GLU A 216 17.70 10.41 -0.23
C GLU A 216 16.92 9.15 0.18
N LEU A 217 17.41 7.94 -0.10
CA LEU A 217 16.72 6.69 0.26
C LEU A 217 16.56 6.59 1.78
N ARG A 218 15.36 6.29 2.26
CA ARG A 218 15.06 6.18 3.70
C ARG A 218 14.36 4.88 4.08
N VAL A 219 13.44 4.40 3.25
CA VAL A 219 12.71 3.15 3.52
C VAL A 219 12.67 2.28 2.26
N VAL A 220 12.85 0.98 2.45
CA VAL A 220 12.60 -0.05 1.44
C VAL A 220 11.63 -1.06 2.03
N LEU A 221 10.44 -1.14 1.45
CA LEU A 221 9.53 -2.26 1.65
C LEU A 221 9.93 -3.37 0.68
N VAL A 222 10.23 -4.57 1.17
CA VAL A 222 10.78 -5.67 0.37
C VAL A 222 9.98 -6.95 0.51
N PHE A 223 9.63 -7.55 -0.62
CA PHE A 223 8.79 -8.74 -0.68
C PHE A 223 9.45 -9.80 -1.57
N GLY A 224 9.73 -10.96 -0.99
CA GLY A 224 10.11 -12.14 -1.75
C GLY A 224 8.85 -12.90 -2.16
N TYR A 225 8.68 -13.21 -3.44
CA TYR A 225 7.52 -13.96 -3.94
C TYR A 225 7.95 -15.28 -4.59
N ASN A 226 7.10 -16.30 -4.52
CA ASN A 226 7.41 -17.65 -4.99
C ASN A 226 8.71 -18.22 -4.38
N CYS A 227 8.99 -17.91 -3.11
CA CYS A 227 10.21 -18.31 -2.40
C CYS A 227 10.35 -19.82 -2.17
N CYS A 228 9.26 -20.58 -2.30
CA CYS A 228 9.27 -22.04 -2.26
C CYS A 228 10.04 -22.67 -3.45
N LYS A 229 10.34 -21.91 -4.50
CA LYS A 229 11.12 -22.39 -5.65
C LYS A 229 12.61 -22.49 -5.29
N VAL A 230 13.27 -23.51 -5.83
CA VAL A 230 14.69 -23.78 -5.58
C VAL A 230 15.53 -22.52 -5.77
N GLY A 231 16.31 -22.15 -4.75
CA GLY A 231 17.22 -20.99 -4.77
C GLY A 231 16.54 -19.61 -4.72
N ALA A 232 15.21 -19.52 -4.62
CA ALA A 232 14.51 -18.24 -4.51
C ALA A 232 14.79 -17.55 -3.18
N SER A 233 14.79 -18.28 -2.06
CA SER A 233 15.17 -17.73 -0.75
C SER A 233 16.62 -17.23 -0.72
N ASN A 234 17.57 -17.96 -1.35
CA ASN A 234 18.96 -17.52 -1.45
C ASN A 234 19.09 -16.23 -2.27
N TYR A 235 18.32 -16.10 -3.35
CA TYR A 235 18.29 -14.88 -4.15
C TYR A 235 17.71 -13.69 -3.37
N LEU A 236 16.62 -13.92 -2.62
CA LEU A 236 16.06 -12.93 -1.71
C LEU A 236 17.09 -12.48 -0.66
N GLN A 237 17.81 -13.43 -0.04
CA GLN A 237 18.90 -13.14 0.90
C GLN A 237 19.99 -12.28 0.26
N GLN A 238 20.38 -12.59 -0.97
CA GLN A 238 21.37 -11.80 -1.70
C GLN A 238 20.90 -10.36 -1.94
N VAL A 239 19.66 -10.16 -2.39
CA VAL A 239 19.11 -8.81 -2.59
C VAL A 239 19.05 -8.06 -1.26
N VAL A 240 18.52 -8.70 -0.21
CA VAL A 240 18.39 -8.10 1.13
C VAL A 240 19.75 -7.76 1.74
N SER A 241 20.77 -8.60 1.54
CA SER A 241 22.14 -8.34 2.02
C SER A 241 22.76 -7.08 1.44
N THR A 242 22.25 -6.57 0.32
CA THR A 242 22.71 -5.27 -0.22
C THR A 242 22.32 -4.09 0.67
N PHE A 243 21.30 -4.27 1.52
CA PHE A 243 20.79 -3.24 2.42
C PHE A 243 21.33 -3.33 3.86
N SER A 244 22.10 -4.36 4.22
CA SER A 244 22.56 -4.57 5.60
C SER A 244 23.40 -3.40 6.12
N ASP A 245 24.33 -2.92 5.27
CA ASP A 245 25.20 -1.79 5.57
C ASP A 245 24.54 -0.44 5.29
N MET A 246 23.36 -0.44 4.69
CA MET A 246 22.67 0.79 4.30
C MET A 246 21.92 1.45 5.46
N ASN A 247 21.98 2.77 5.47
CA ASN A 247 21.42 3.64 6.50
C ASN A 247 19.93 3.93 6.26
N ILE A 248 19.15 2.86 6.13
CA ILE A 248 17.72 2.87 5.76
C ILE A 248 16.91 1.92 6.65
N ILE A 249 15.60 2.10 6.68
CA ILE A 249 14.66 1.08 7.15
C ILE A 249 14.45 0.05 6.05
N LEU A 250 14.54 -1.22 6.43
CA LEU A 250 14.12 -2.36 5.62
C LEU A 250 13.00 -3.08 6.38
N ALA A 251 11.86 -3.27 5.74
CA ALA A 251 10.73 -3.99 6.31
C ALA A 251 9.98 -4.78 5.25
N GLY A 252 9.48 -5.96 5.57
CA GLY A 252 8.67 -6.75 4.66
C GLY A 252 8.68 -8.22 5.00
N GLY A 253 8.66 -9.09 3.99
CA GLY A 253 8.57 -10.53 4.22
C GLY A 253 8.41 -11.36 2.96
N GLN A 254 8.20 -12.65 3.16
CA GLN A 254 7.91 -13.61 2.09
C GLN A 254 6.40 -13.69 1.87
N VAL A 255 5.99 -13.37 0.65
CA VAL A 255 4.60 -13.40 0.19
C VAL A 255 4.39 -14.57 -0.77
N ASP A 256 3.13 -14.91 -1.06
CA ASP A 256 2.83 -16.05 -1.91
C ASP A 256 3.17 -15.71 -3.37
N ASN A 257 2.57 -14.63 -3.90
CA ASN A 257 2.69 -14.24 -5.30
C ASN A 257 2.73 -12.73 -5.51
N LEU A 258 3.38 -12.33 -6.60
CA LEU A 258 3.24 -11.01 -7.22
C LEU A 258 2.02 -11.06 -8.17
N SER A 259 1.02 -10.22 -7.93
CA SER A 259 -0.22 -10.18 -8.74
C SER A 259 -0.24 -9.07 -9.77
N SER A 260 0.42 -7.94 -9.50
CA SER A 260 0.43 -6.77 -10.37
C SER A 260 1.74 -6.01 -10.29
N LEU A 261 2.23 -5.55 -11.45
CA LEU A 261 3.38 -4.65 -11.55
C LEU A 261 3.34 -3.88 -12.87
N THR A 262 2.82 -2.67 -12.82
CA THR A 262 2.68 -1.79 -13.99
C THR A 262 4.01 -1.26 -14.58
N SER A 263 5.14 -1.38 -13.86
CA SER A 263 6.43 -0.92 -14.39
C SER A 263 7.03 -1.83 -15.47
N GLU A 264 6.49 -3.05 -15.65
CA GLU A 264 7.01 -3.98 -16.64
C GLU A 264 6.46 -3.69 -18.04
N LYS A 265 7.36 -3.63 -19.03
CA LYS A 265 6.99 -3.58 -20.47
C LYS A 265 6.38 -4.90 -20.96
N ASN A 266 6.55 -5.97 -20.19
CA ASN A 266 6.13 -7.33 -20.51
C ASN A 266 5.08 -7.80 -19.50
N PRO A 267 4.18 -8.72 -19.89
CA PRO A 267 3.30 -9.36 -18.93
C PRO A 267 4.10 -10.09 -17.85
N LEU A 268 3.69 -9.93 -16.59
CA LEU A 268 4.26 -10.63 -15.45
C LEU A 268 4.35 -12.14 -15.69
N ASP A 269 5.54 -12.71 -15.50
CA ASP A 269 5.72 -14.17 -15.48
C ASP A 269 5.30 -14.74 -14.11
N ILE A 270 4.12 -15.37 -14.08
CA ILE A 270 3.54 -15.99 -12.88
C ILE A 270 4.37 -17.21 -12.41
N ASP A 271 5.21 -17.77 -13.29
CA ASP A 271 6.16 -18.82 -12.96
C ASP A 271 7.55 -18.30 -12.59
N ALA A 272 7.78 -16.98 -12.58
CA ALA A 272 8.99 -16.41 -12.01
C ALA A 272 8.99 -16.48 -10.48
N SER A 273 10.18 -16.41 -9.89
CA SER A 273 10.38 -16.01 -8.50
C SER A 273 11.32 -14.83 -8.48
N GLY A 274 11.28 -14.04 -7.41
CA GLY A 274 12.07 -12.83 -7.36
C GLY A 274 11.79 -12.00 -6.13
N VAL A 275 12.29 -10.77 -6.19
CA VAL A 275 12.14 -9.76 -5.16
C VAL A 275 11.46 -8.54 -5.76
N VAL A 276 10.44 -8.04 -5.09
CA VAL A 276 9.71 -6.84 -5.48
C VAL A 276 9.57 -5.93 -4.26
N GLY A 277 9.30 -4.65 -4.46
CA GLY A 277 9.10 -3.77 -3.34
C GLY A 277 8.86 -2.32 -3.71
N LEU A 278 8.83 -1.48 -2.68
CA LEU A 278 8.70 -0.03 -2.81
C LEU A 278 9.83 0.67 -2.07
N SER A 279 10.51 1.56 -2.78
CA SER A 279 11.48 2.47 -2.19
C SER A 279 10.81 3.81 -1.88
N PHE A 280 11.17 4.39 -0.74
CA PHE A 280 10.75 5.72 -0.32
C PHE A 280 11.99 6.58 -0.11
N SER A 281 12.15 7.58 -0.97
CA SER A 281 13.27 8.51 -0.93
C SER A 281 12.77 9.93 -0.67
N GLY A 282 13.44 10.65 0.22
CA GLY A 282 13.15 12.05 0.51
C GLY A 282 13.66 12.46 1.89
N HIS A 283 14.26 13.65 1.98
CA HIS A 283 14.87 14.18 3.20
C HIS A 283 13.91 14.34 4.39
N ARG A 284 12.61 14.48 4.12
CA ARG A 284 11.58 14.67 5.16
C ARG A 284 11.04 13.38 5.74
N ILE A 285 11.40 12.24 5.16
CA ILE A 285 10.92 10.93 5.61
C ILE A 285 11.58 10.61 6.95
N GLN A 286 10.75 10.21 7.90
CA GLN A 286 11.20 9.63 9.16
C GLN A 286 10.55 8.27 9.29
N SER A 287 11.26 7.32 9.89
CA SER A 287 10.78 5.96 9.97
C SER A 287 11.43 5.22 11.12
N ALA A 288 10.71 4.26 11.65
CA ALA A 288 11.20 3.41 12.72
C ALA A 288 10.62 2.01 12.57
N THR A 289 11.37 1.00 12.98
CA THR A 289 10.96 -0.40 13.03
C THR A 289 11.26 -1.00 14.39
N VAL A 290 10.41 -1.93 14.80
CA VAL A 290 10.64 -2.80 15.94
C VAL A 290 10.34 -4.25 15.54
N LEU A 291 11.22 -5.16 15.96
CA LEU A 291 11.04 -6.59 15.90
C LEU A 291 10.37 -7.09 17.18
N LEU A 292 9.27 -7.81 17.02
CA LEU A 292 8.64 -8.62 18.05
C LEU A 292 9.14 -10.04 17.85
N ASN A 293 10.09 -10.49 18.67
CA ASN A 293 10.65 -11.83 18.58
C ASN A 293 9.69 -12.89 19.19
N GLU A 294 10.14 -14.14 19.20
CA GLU A 294 9.40 -15.30 19.72
C GLU A 294 9.05 -15.22 21.22
N ASP A 295 9.70 -14.33 21.99
CA ASP A 295 9.41 -14.12 23.41
C ASP A 295 8.14 -13.26 23.62
N VAL A 296 7.69 -12.54 22.60
CA VAL A 296 6.53 -11.63 22.65
C VAL A 296 5.22 -12.41 22.52
N SER A 297 4.84 -13.10 23.60
CA SER A 297 3.77 -14.11 23.63
C SER A 297 2.46 -13.67 24.30
N ASP A 298 2.35 -12.42 24.75
CA ASP A 298 1.14 -11.87 25.38
C ASP A 298 0.94 -10.37 25.10
N GLU A 299 -0.22 -9.82 25.47
CA GLU A 299 -0.53 -8.40 25.23
C GLU A 299 0.48 -7.45 25.91
N LYS A 300 0.98 -7.82 27.10
CA LYS A 300 1.90 -6.96 27.86
C LYS A 300 3.26 -6.83 27.16
N THR A 301 3.79 -7.94 26.65
CA THR A 301 5.06 -7.96 25.91
C THR A 301 4.91 -7.29 24.54
N ALA A 302 3.75 -7.44 23.88
CA ALA A 302 3.44 -6.73 22.63
C ALA A 302 3.37 -5.21 22.86
N GLU A 303 2.70 -4.76 23.92
CA GLU A 303 2.65 -3.36 24.34
C GLU A 303 4.05 -2.80 24.66
N ALA A 304 4.91 -3.57 25.33
CA ALA A 304 6.28 -3.16 25.60
C ALA A 304 7.09 -2.95 24.30
N ALA A 305 6.89 -3.78 23.28
CA ALA A 305 7.48 -3.57 21.96
C ALA A 305 6.95 -2.28 21.29
N MET A 306 5.65 -2.01 21.39
CA MET A 306 5.06 -0.78 20.86
C MET A 306 5.52 0.46 21.60
N GLN A 307 5.76 0.37 22.91
CA GLN A 307 6.37 1.45 23.69
C GLN A 307 7.81 1.75 23.21
N ARG A 308 8.60 0.74 22.84
CA ARG A 308 9.92 0.94 22.22
C ARG A 308 9.80 1.67 20.89
N LEU A 309 8.86 1.28 20.04
CA LEU A 309 8.60 1.97 18.78
C LEU A 309 8.15 3.43 19.01
N LYS A 310 7.31 3.65 20.02
CA LYS A 310 6.83 4.99 20.41
C LYS A 310 7.97 5.91 20.85
N ALA A 311 8.98 5.36 21.53
CA ALA A 311 10.16 6.10 21.97
C ALA A 311 11.00 6.67 20.81
N ALA A 312 10.79 6.21 19.57
CA ALA A 312 11.40 6.80 18.39
C ALA A 312 10.87 8.22 18.06
N ASN A 313 9.77 8.64 18.69
CA ASN A 313 9.17 9.98 18.54
C ASN A 313 8.86 10.36 17.08
N ILE A 314 8.47 9.37 16.27
CA ILE A 314 7.99 9.61 14.90
C ILE A 314 6.64 10.35 15.00
N PRO A 315 6.44 11.47 14.27
CA PRO A 315 5.15 12.16 14.24
C PRO A 315 4.02 11.22 13.78
N GLU A 316 2.81 11.36 14.31
CA GLU A 316 1.68 10.50 13.88
C GLU A 316 0.93 11.04 12.65
N HIS A 317 0.86 12.37 12.50
CA HIS A 317 0.23 12.97 11.33
C HIS A 317 1.04 12.66 10.07
N ASN A 318 0.37 12.27 8.97
CA ASN A 318 0.99 11.80 7.72
C ASN A 318 1.91 10.57 7.90
N THR A 319 1.60 9.71 8.87
CA THR A 319 2.35 8.47 9.11
C THR A 319 1.47 7.26 8.86
N ILE A 320 2.10 6.22 8.32
CA ILE A 320 1.48 4.92 8.05
C ILE A 320 2.24 3.86 8.83
N GLY A 321 1.51 2.96 9.48
CA GLY A 321 2.05 1.77 10.11
C GLY A 321 2.04 0.58 9.15
N PHE A 322 3.08 -0.23 9.19
CA PHE A 322 3.11 -1.55 8.57
C PHE A 322 3.34 -2.66 9.61
N MET A 323 2.64 -3.78 9.46
CA MET A 323 2.78 -5.01 10.25
C MET A 323 3.02 -6.19 9.32
N PHE A 324 4.18 -6.82 9.43
CA PHE A 324 4.53 -8.02 8.70
C PHE A 324 4.77 -9.15 9.70
N ALA A 325 3.76 -10.01 9.88
CA ALA A 325 3.75 -11.06 10.89
C ALA A 325 3.94 -12.44 10.25
N CYS A 326 4.56 -13.36 10.98
CA CYS A 326 4.59 -14.77 10.60
C CYS A 326 3.18 -15.36 10.64
N VAL A 327 2.84 -16.23 9.69
CA VAL A 327 1.62 -17.07 9.74
C VAL A 327 1.55 -17.96 10.99
N GLY A 328 2.69 -18.22 11.65
CA GLY A 328 2.76 -18.94 12.93
C GLY A 328 2.39 -18.09 14.15
N ARG A 329 2.07 -16.80 13.97
CA ARG A 329 1.61 -15.88 15.04
C ARG A 329 0.08 -15.75 15.04
N GLY A 330 -0.45 -14.65 15.56
CA GLY A 330 -1.88 -14.39 15.61
C GLY A 330 -2.62 -15.23 16.66
N PHE A 331 -3.87 -15.57 16.37
CA PHE A 331 -4.85 -16.10 17.32
C PHE A 331 -4.36 -17.30 18.12
N GLN A 332 -3.75 -18.28 17.44
CA GLN A 332 -3.28 -19.51 18.10
C GLN A 332 -2.06 -19.25 18.97
N TYR A 333 -1.11 -18.47 18.47
CA TYR A 333 0.11 -18.11 19.19
C TYR A 333 -0.20 -17.34 20.49
N TYR A 334 -1.19 -16.45 20.43
CA TYR A 334 -1.68 -15.69 21.59
C TYR A 334 -2.77 -16.41 22.40
N ARG A 335 -2.81 -17.75 22.37
CA ARG A 335 -3.67 -18.59 23.22
C ARG A 335 -5.16 -18.26 23.08
N ALA A 336 -5.64 -18.28 21.84
CA ALA A 336 -7.02 -17.97 21.46
C ALA A 336 -7.45 -16.50 21.68
N LYS A 337 -6.48 -15.58 21.57
CA LYS A 337 -6.74 -14.14 21.53
C LYS A 337 -6.31 -13.60 20.17
N GLY A 338 -7.25 -13.06 19.42
CA GLY A 338 -6.95 -12.42 18.13
C GLY A 338 -6.61 -10.94 18.29
N ASN A 339 -5.98 -10.36 17.27
CA ASN A 339 -5.73 -8.91 17.16
C ASN A 339 -4.78 -8.32 18.21
N VAL A 340 -3.95 -9.14 18.85
CA VAL A 340 -3.13 -8.72 20.00
C VAL A 340 -2.12 -7.64 19.63
N GLU A 341 -1.41 -7.82 18.52
CA GLU A 341 -0.34 -6.92 18.13
C GLU A 341 -0.88 -5.64 17.49
N ALA A 342 -1.95 -5.76 16.69
CA ALA A 342 -2.68 -4.65 16.12
C ALA A 342 -3.36 -3.78 17.20
N ASP A 343 -3.93 -4.38 18.24
CA ASP A 343 -4.49 -3.63 19.39
C ASP A 343 -3.40 -2.96 20.22
N ALA A 344 -2.28 -3.66 20.46
CA ALA A 344 -1.12 -3.05 21.10
C ALA A 344 -0.63 -1.85 20.30
N PHE A 345 -0.49 -1.97 18.97
CA PHE A 345 -0.11 -0.86 18.10
C PHE A 345 -1.09 0.31 18.25
N ARG A 346 -2.39 0.03 18.18
CA ARG A 346 -3.42 1.08 18.27
C ARG A 346 -3.38 1.83 19.60
N LYS A 347 -3.08 1.15 20.70
CA LYS A 347 -2.96 1.78 22.02
C LYS A 347 -1.89 2.89 22.06
N PHE A 348 -0.78 2.72 21.34
CA PHE A 348 0.33 3.68 21.32
C PHE A 348 0.29 4.66 20.14
N PHE A 349 -0.43 4.31 19.06
CA PHE A 349 -0.56 5.10 17.84
C PHE A 349 -2.04 5.26 17.45
N PRO A 350 -2.82 6.04 18.22
CA PRO A 350 -4.27 6.14 18.07
C PRO A 350 -4.73 6.79 16.75
N SER A 351 -3.86 7.53 16.07
CA SER A 351 -4.19 8.22 14.81
C SER A 351 -3.50 7.65 13.58
N VAL A 352 -2.67 6.61 13.75
CA VAL A 352 -1.91 6.01 12.66
C VAL A 352 -2.65 4.78 12.13
N PRO A 353 -3.00 4.74 10.83
CA PRO A 353 -3.54 3.54 10.23
C PRO A 353 -2.43 2.49 10.05
N LEU A 354 -2.77 1.23 10.32
CA LEU A 354 -1.90 0.05 10.24
C LEU A 354 -2.33 -0.86 9.08
N PHE A 355 -1.35 -1.31 8.29
CA PHE A 355 -1.54 -2.19 7.14
C PHE A 355 -0.48 -3.29 7.09
N GLY A 356 -0.69 -4.34 6.31
CA GLY A 356 0.32 -5.35 6.06
C GLY A 356 -0.28 -6.75 5.94
N PHE A 357 0.45 -7.75 6.39
CA PHE A 357 0.08 -9.14 6.12
C PHE A 357 0.62 -10.14 7.15
N PHE A 358 0.03 -11.33 7.10
CA PHE A 358 0.62 -12.57 7.60
C PHE A 358 1.34 -13.28 6.45
N GLY A 359 2.59 -13.69 6.65
CA GLY A 359 3.47 -14.23 5.60
C GLY A 359 4.39 -15.36 6.08
N ASN A 360 5.19 -15.89 5.15
CA ASN A 360 5.99 -17.10 5.35
C ASN A 360 7.43 -16.80 5.81
N GLY A 361 7.62 -15.68 6.51
CA GLY A 361 8.91 -15.19 6.96
C GLY A 361 8.96 -13.67 6.89
N GLU A 362 9.64 -13.06 7.85
CA GLU A 362 9.66 -11.61 8.04
C GLU A 362 11.05 -11.06 7.70
N ILE A 363 11.09 -9.83 7.19
CA ILE A 363 12.33 -9.13 6.84
C ILE A 363 12.39 -7.80 7.58
N GLY A 364 13.45 -7.57 8.37
CA GLY A 364 13.69 -6.29 9.04
C GLY A 364 14.46 -6.43 10.35
N CYS A 365 14.62 -5.34 11.08
CA CYS A 365 15.25 -5.33 12.42
C CYS A 365 14.81 -4.08 13.21
N ASP A 366 15.17 -4.00 14.50
CA ASP A 366 15.03 -2.78 15.30
C ASP A 366 15.87 -1.65 14.68
N ARG A 367 15.24 -0.56 14.24
CA ARG A 367 15.97 0.57 13.63
C ARG A 367 15.17 1.86 13.66
N ILE A 368 15.86 2.99 13.80
CA ILE A 368 15.27 4.33 13.71
C ILE A 368 16.06 5.13 12.69
N VAL A 369 15.37 5.71 11.70
CA VAL A 369 15.93 6.57 10.67
C VAL A 369 15.18 7.90 10.69
N THR A 370 15.84 8.97 11.10
CA THR A 370 15.31 10.34 11.06
C THR A 370 16.19 11.22 10.20
N GLY A 371 15.70 12.41 9.81
CA GLY A 371 16.52 13.38 9.07
C GLY A 371 17.78 13.85 9.82
N ASN A 372 17.85 13.63 11.14
CA ASN A 372 18.94 14.11 12.00
C ASN A 372 19.95 13.02 12.39
N PHE A 373 19.53 11.76 12.44
CA PHE A 373 20.37 10.65 12.87
C PHE A 373 19.74 9.28 12.53
N ILE A 374 20.57 8.25 12.62
CA ILE A 374 20.17 6.85 12.51
C ILE A 374 20.61 6.13 13.76
N LEU A 375 19.68 5.45 14.43
CA LEU A 375 19.99 4.57 15.55
C LEU A 375 19.71 3.13 15.13
N ARG A 376 20.75 2.30 15.25
CA ARG A 376 20.66 0.84 15.17
C ARG A 376 20.83 0.30 16.59
N LYS A 377 19.99 -0.66 17.00
CA LYS A 377 20.23 -1.38 18.24
C LYS A 377 21.36 -2.37 17.98
N CYS A 378 22.54 -2.12 18.55
CA CYS A 378 23.67 -3.06 18.50
C CYS A 378 23.41 -4.18 19.50
N ASN A 379 22.81 -5.30 19.08
CA ASN A 379 22.90 -6.50 19.89
C ASN A 379 24.21 -7.23 19.54
N GLU A 380 24.88 -7.80 20.53
CA GLU A 380 26.16 -8.52 20.39
C GLU A 380 26.07 -9.76 19.48
N VAL A 381 24.85 -10.17 19.08
CA VAL A 381 24.59 -11.25 18.14
C VAL A 381 24.35 -10.63 16.77
N LYS A 382 25.31 -10.84 15.86
CA LYS A 382 25.33 -10.40 14.45
C LYS A 382 24.00 -9.81 13.96
N ASP A 383 23.87 -8.49 14.04
CA ASP A 383 22.79 -7.65 13.46
C ASP A 383 22.62 -7.81 11.93
N ASP A 384 23.31 -8.78 11.32
CA ASP A 384 23.21 -9.14 9.91
C ASP A 384 21.97 -9.99 9.62
N ASP A 385 21.32 -10.58 10.63
CA ASP A 385 20.14 -11.41 10.40
C ASP A 385 18.89 -10.55 10.24
N LEU A 386 18.65 -10.16 8.99
CA LEU A 386 17.44 -9.46 8.56
C LEU A 386 16.27 -10.42 8.34
N PHE A 387 16.47 -11.74 8.43
CA PHE A 387 15.47 -12.75 8.15
C PHE A 387 14.99 -13.41 9.43
N HIS A 388 13.68 -13.44 9.63
CA HIS A 388 13.09 -13.97 10.85
C HIS A 388 12.00 -15.00 10.55
N SER A 389 11.65 -15.77 11.57
CA SER A 389 10.52 -16.70 11.58
C SER A 389 9.87 -16.64 12.96
N TYR A 390 8.55 -16.84 13.02
CA TYR A 390 7.78 -16.68 14.26
C TYR A 390 7.90 -15.28 14.89
N THR A 391 8.16 -14.27 14.06
CA THR A 391 8.28 -12.88 14.51
C THR A 391 7.28 -11.97 13.81
N THR A 392 7.31 -10.68 14.19
CA THR A 392 6.58 -9.60 13.52
C THR A 392 7.50 -8.40 13.40
N ILE A 393 7.52 -7.80 12.22
CA ILE A 393 8.11 -6.48 12.00
C ILE A 393 6.99 -5.44 12.02
N MET A 394 7.10 -4.50 12.95
CA MET A 394 6.25 -3.31 13.01
C MET A 394 7.05 -2.11 12.53
N ALA A 395 6.55 -1.40 11.53
CA ALA A 395 7.21 -0.26 10.91
C ALA A 395 6.32 0.99 10.93
N LEU A 396 6.93 2.16 11.07
CA LEU A 396 6.30 3.47 10.86
C LEU A 396 7.01 4.17 9.70
N ILE A 397 6.22 4.73 8.79
CA ILE A 397 6.72 5.58 7.70
C ILE A 397 6.00 6.92 7.76
N HIS A 398 6.71 7.95 8.21
CA HIS A 398 6.25 9.34 8.19
C HIS A 398 6.66 10.02 6.88
N LEU A 399 5.68 10.54 6.15
CA LEU A 399 5.87 11.16 4.83
C LEU A 399 6.08 12.68 4.89
N GLY A 400 6.48 13.20 6.05
CA GLY A 400 6.70 14.64 6.24
C GLY A 400 5.41 15.44 6.38
N SER A 401 5.55 16.70 6.77
CA SER A 401 4.43 17.64 6.82
C SER A 401 4.09 18.18 5.42
N SER A 402 2.79 18.28 5.13
CA SER A 402 2.30 19.17 4.06
C SER A 402 2.48 20.62 4.53
N LYS A 403 3.69 21.14 4.43
CA LYS A 403 3.84 22.60 4.31
C LYS A 403 3.42 23.03 2.92
#